data_AF-A0A3Q3EFS9-F1
#
_entry.id   AF-A0A3Q3EFS9-F1
#
_cell.length_a   1.000
_cell.length_b   1.000
_cell.length_c   1.000
_cell.angle_alpha   90.00
_cell.angle_beta   90.00
_cell.angle_gamma   90.00
#
_symmetry.space_group_name_H-M   'P 1'
#
loop_
_entity.id
_entity.type
_entity.pdbx_description
1 polymer ?
#
loop_
_entity_poly.entity_id
_entity_poly.type
_entity_poly.pdbx_seq_one_letter_code
_entity_poly.pdbx_strand_id
1 'polypeptide(L)'
;MSAKDLRKAPLKEQLEKARIELRLVEAERAAIKDRTEASVNKTKAAIDQLKQQNEQLRKQTCRKAECDMTEKRGASEDRAIVQLQEEALGYPASRKQMEAERQKDRKELEELQSRVTIAENFNEASKAELKQLELYYNEKITRAESTKVSKRKQLKELQAQAEEISKNAQREAKQREELSSQAQRSSTMMAEEEERARSTLNQAFQRIKEATGISSLQDLKKISQKDSRQHLMNEKEENEKVLQQLKEEREILNENFQDMKEKTAAKLCSDKQMLDVCKQRLQTQQRWCDASKERHSQLDKTVVFIRVWSERLADRLKHIKLPEDRRVTVCPESDEYFLELLDECELKLDVLLEKLQGKDLPAIKREIEEVGFSVKAEGRLRANAFIKTEDDLSEEEDKGEKDEPDVLSREELKRQSQQIIDSKSKKKRGKKKKGRV
;
A
#
# COMPACT_ATOMS: atom_id res chain seq x y z
N MET A 1 108.89 32.30 93.65
CA MET A 1 108.39 33.27 92.65
C MET A 1 107.81 32.47 91.49
N SER A 2 106.58 32.59 91.00
CA SER A 2 105.54 33.62 91.15
C SER A 2 104.15 32.95 91.11
N ALA A 3 103.20 33.42 91.95
CA ALA A 3 101.84 32.88 92.08
C ALA A 3 100.95 33.02 90.80
N LYS A 4 101.51 33.53 89.70
CA LYS A 4 100.87 33.57 88.37
C LYS A 4 101.01 32.28 87.57
N ASP A 5 101.91 31.35 87.94
CA ASP A 5 102.18 30.12 87.17
C ASP A 5 101.41 28.89 87.66
N LEU A 6 100.96 28.85 88.92
CA LEU A 6 100.10 27.75 89.43
C LEU A 6 98.63 27.84 88.99
N ARG A 7 98.11 29.03 88.64
CA ARG A 7 96.75 29.19 88.09
C ARG A 7 96.67 28.97 86.57
N LYS A 8 97.79 28.98 85.85
CA LYS A 8 97.84 28.81 84.38
C LYS A 8 97.91 27.36 83.91
N ALA A 9 98.41 26.45 84.75
CA ALA A 9 98.50 25.03 84.44
C ALA A 9 97.13 24.35 84.20
N PRO A 10 96.10 24.51 85.06
CA PRO A 10 94.79 23.90 84.83
C PRO A 10 94.03 24.52 83.63
N LEU A 11 94.26 25.80 83.34
CA LEU A 11 93.67 26.48 82.18
C LEU A 11 94.26 26.00 80.84
N LYS A 12 95.57 25.70 80.79
CA LYS A 12 96.21 25.14 79.59
C LYS A 12 95.72 23.73 79.28
N GLU A 13 95.54 22.91 80.31
CA GLU A 13 95.01 21.55 80.16
C GLU A 13 93.54 21.54 79.72
N GLN A 14 92.73 22.46 80.25
CA GLN A 14 91.34 22.65 79.79
C GLN A 14 91.26 23.15 78.34
N LEU A 15 92.18 24.03 77.93
CA LEU A 15 92.26 24.52 76.54
C LEU A 15 92.64 23.40 75.56
N GLU A 16 93.59 22.53 75.94
CA GLU A 16 93.94 21.37 75.11
C GLU A 16 92.81 20.32 75.06
N LYS A 17 92.11 20.06 76.16
CA LYS A 17 90.90 19.22 76.14
C LYS A 17 89.82 19.78 75.21
N ALA A 18 89.54 21.08 75.28
CA ALA A 18 88.59 21.75 74.38
C ALA A 18 89.04 21.70 72.90
N ARG A 19 90.34 21.78 72.61
CA ARG A 19 90.89 21.63 71.25
C ARG A 19 90.74 20.21 70.72
N ILE A 20 90.94 19.20 71.55
CA ILE A 20 90.75 17.79 71.20
C ILE A 20 89.26 17.51 70.95
N GLU A 21 88.37 18.00 71.81
CA GLU A 21 86.92 17.90 71.62
C GLU A 21 86.45 18.62 70.34
N LEU A 22 86.97 19.81 70.05
CA LEU A 22 86.67 20.52 68.80
C LEU A 22 87.07 19.68 67.58
N ARG A 23 88.28 19.09 67.58
CA ARG A 23 88.75 18.20 66.50
C ARG A 23 87.89 16.96 66.35
N LEU A 24 87.43 16.36 67.45
CA LEU A 24 86.53 15.21 67.42
C LEU A 24 85.16 15.59 66.84
N VAL A 25 84.59 16.72 67.26
CA VAL A 25 83.32 17.23 66.72
C VAL A 25 83.45 17.60 65.25
N GLU A 26 84.58 18.16 64.81
CA GLU A 26 84.86 18.43 63.39
C GLU A 26 84.97 17.14 62.57
N ALA A 27 85.63 16.10 63.11
CA ALA A 27 85.71 14.79 62.48
C ALA A 27 84.34 14.09 62.40
N GLU A 28 83.52 14.17 63.45
CA GLU A 28 82.15 13.66 63.47
C GLU A 28 81.26 14.41 62.46
N ARG A 29 81.36 15.74 62.38
CA ARG A 29 80.65 16.55 61.37
C ARG A 29 81.05 16.16 59.95
N ALA A 30 82.35 15.92 59.70
CA ALA A 30 82.82 15.43 58.41
C ALA A 30 82.26 14.04 58.09
N ALA A 31 82.31 13.10 59.04
CA ALA A 31 81.75 11.76 58.85
C ALA A 31 80.23 11.76 58.62
N ILE A 32 79.49 12.63 59.32
CA ILE A 32 78.05 12.83 59.08
C ILE A 32 77.82 13.37 57.67
N LYS A 33 78.58 14.39 57.27
CA LYS A 33 78.47 14.97 55.92
C LYS A 33 78.72 13.92 54.85
N ASP A 34 79.79 13.15 54.93
CA ASP A 34 80.12 12.09 53.98
C ASP A 34 79.04 11.00 53.93
N ARG A 35 78.49 10.62 55.10
CA ARG A 35 77.38 9.65 55.18
C ARG A 35 76.10 10.21 54.54
N THR A 36 75.80 11.49 54.75
CA THR A 36 74.64 12.14 54.11
C THR A 36 74.83 12.26 52.60
N GLU A 37 76.02 12.62 52.12
CA GLU A 37 76.33 12.71 50.69
C GLU A 37 76.26 11.33 50.01
N ALA A 38 76.79 10.28 50.66
CA ALA A 38 76.66 8.91 50.18
C ALA A 38 75.19 8.46 50.13
N SER A 39 74.39 8.80 51.13
CA SER A 39 72.95 8.53 51.14
C SER A 39 72.21 9.27 50.02
N VAL A 40 72.50 10.56 49.83
CA VAL A 40 71.94 11.38 48.75
C VAL A 40 72.29 10.80 47.39
N ASN A 41 73.55 10.40 47.16
CA ASN A 41 73.98 9.80 45.90
C ASN A 41 73.29 8.44 45.64
N LYS A 42 73.10 7.61 46.67
CA LYS A 42 72.31 6.38 46.55
C LYS A 42 70.85 6.66 46.20
N THR A 43 70.22 7.65 46.83
CA THR A 43 68.84 8.02 46.51
C THR A 43 68.70 8.60 45.11
N LYS A 44 69.66 9.41 44.64
CA LYS A 44 69.71 9.92 43.26
C LYS A 44 69.79 8.78 42.26
N ALA A 45 70.69 7.81 42.46
CA ALA A 45 70.82 6.64 41.60
C ALA A 45 69.52 5.81 41.56
N ALA A 46 68.86 5.61 42.70
CA ALA A 46 67.57 4.92 42.75
C ALA A 46 66.46 5.68 42.01
N ILE A 47 66.42 7.02 42.14
CA ILE A 47 65.47 7.87 41.41
C ILE A 47 65.69 7.76 39.90
N ASP A 48 66.94 7.79 39.44
CA ASP A 48 67.25 7.70 38.01
C ASP A 48 66.94 6.30 37.44
N GLN A 49 67.18 5.23 38.22
CA GLN A 49 66.74 3.89 37.86
C GLN A 49 65.21 3.79 37.75
N LEU A 50 64.47 4.36 38.70
CA LEU A 50 63.00 4.40 38.65
C LEU A 50 62.49 5.21 37.45
N LYS A 51 63.15 6.32 37.08
CA LYS A 51 62.81 7.08 35.87
C LYS A 51 62.99 6.24 34.61
N GLN A 52 64.12 5.53 34.49
CA GLN A 52 64.39 4.66 33.35
C GLN A 52 63.36 3.52 33.26
N GLN A 53 63.02 2.89 34.38
CA GLN A 53 61.98 1.86 34.43
C GLN A 53 60.60 2.41 34.03
N ASN A 54 60.23 3.58 34.53
CA ASN A 54 58.97 4.23 34.14
C ASN A 54 58.94 4.58 32.65
N GLU A 55 60.05 5.04 32.07
CA GLU A 55 60.13 5.31 30.64
C GLU A 55 59.98 4.03 29.80
N GLN A 56 60.60 2.92 30.22
CA GLN A 56 60.44 1.63 29.57
C GLN A 56 59.00 1.12 29.65
N LEU A 57 58.36 1.22 30.81
CA LEU A 57 56.96 0.85 30.99
C LEU A 57 56.04 1.69 30.10
N ARG A 58 56.24 3.01 30.02
CA ARG A 58 55.48 3.89 29.12
C ARG A 58 55.63 3.50 27.65
N LYS A 59 56.84 3.13 27.21
CA LYS A 59 57.09 2.64 25.84
C LYS A 59 56.37 1.32 25.59
N GLN A 60 56.36 0.40 26.56
CA GLN A 60 55.64 -0.87 26.44
C GLN A 60 54.12 -0.69 26.41
N THR A 61 53.55 0.18 27.24
CA THR A 61 52.10 0.47 27.22
C THR A 61 51.67 1.13 25.93
N CYS A 62 52.48 2.06 25.39
CA CYS A 62 52.22 2.69 24.09
C CYS A 62 52.21 1.66 22.95
N ARG A 63 53.21 0.76 22.90
CA ARG A 63 53.26 -0.32 21.90
C ARG A 63 52.09 -1.29 21.99
N LYS A 64 51.67 -1.66 23.19
CA LYS A 64 50.50 -2.53 23.38
C LYS A 64 49.23 -1.84 22.87
N ALA A 65 49.02 -0.58 23.23
CA ALA A 65 47.87 0.19 22.73
C ALA A 65 47.89 0.30 21.19
N GLU A 66 49.05 0.51 20.57
CA GLU A 66 49.18 0.51 19.10
C GLU A 66 48.79 -0.84 18.49
N CYS A 67 49.26 -1.96 19.05
CA CYS A 67 48.86 -3.31 18.61
C CYS A 67 47.35 -3.53 18.76
N ASP A 68 46.78 -3.25 19.92
CA ASP A 68 45.34 -3.41 20.19
C ASP A 68 44.49 -2.58 19.21
N MET A 69 44.92 -1.37 18.88
CA MET A 69 44.25 -0.54 17.88
C MET A 69 44.33 -1.12 16.47
N THR A 70 45.46 -1.70 16.09
CA THR A 70 45.58 -2.38 14.78
C THR A 70 44.73 -3.64 14.70
N GLU A 71 44.63 -4.42 15.78
CA GLU A 71 43.77 -5.61 15.85
C GLU A 71 42.29 -5.23 15.79
N LYS A 72 41.86 -4.23 16.55
CA LYS A 72 40.48 -3.72 16.51
C LYS A 72 40.12 -3.20 15.11
N ARG A 73 41.05 -2.52 14.44
CA ARG A 73 40.86 -2.06 13.07
C ARG A 73 40.74 -3.22 12.09
N GLY A 74 41.61 -4.22 12.17
CA GLY A 74 41.52 -5.44 11.35
C GLY A 74 40.19 -6.17 11.56
N ALA A 75 39.76 -6.36 12.81
CA ALA A 75 38.47 -6.97 13.12
C ALA A 75 37.27 -6.16 12.60
N SER A 76 37.39 -4.82 12.57
CA SER A 76 36.36 -3.96 11.95
C SER A 76 36.34 -4.11 10.43
N GLU A 77 37.50 -4.15 9.79
CA GLU A 77 37.65 -4.35 8.34
C GLU A 77 37.08 -5.72 7.93
N ASP A 78 37.40 -6.78 8.68
CA ASP A 78 36.88 -8.14 8.44
C ASP A 78 35.35 -8.21 8.60
N ARG A 79 34.79 -7.58 9.64
CA ARG A 79 33.33 -7.50 9.82
C ARG A 79 32.63 -6.80 8.65
N ALA A 80 33.21 -5.69 8.16
CA ALA A 80 32.67 -4.99 7.00
C ALA A 80 32.74 -5.85 5.73
N ILE A 81 33.82 -6.61 5.54
CA ILE A 81 33.95 -7.54 4.40
C ILE A 81 32.86 -8.62 4.46
N VAL A 82 32.62 -9.22 5.63
CA VAL A 82 31.57 -10.24 5.79
C VAL A 82 30.19 -9.67 5.47
N GLN A 83 29.85 -8.50 6.00
CA GLN A 83 28.57 -7.83 5.71
C GLN A 83 28.40 -7.58 4.20
N LEU A 84 29.42 -7.05 3.54
CA LEU A 84 29.38 -6.82 2.09
C LEU A 84 29.25 -8.13 1.29
N GLN A 85 29.85 -9.23 1.75
CA GLN A 85 29.70 -10.53 1.12
C GLN A 85 28.29 -11.10 1.30
N GLU A 86 27.69 -10.96 2.48
CA GLU A 86 26.31 -11.37 2.75
C GLU A 86 25.31 -10.59 1.89
N GLU A 87 25.47 -9.26 1.80
CA GLU A 87 24.68 -8.42 0.89
C GLU A 87 24.87 -8.82 -0.57
N ALA A 88 26.12 -9.11 -0.97
CA ALA A 88 26.45 -9.54 -2.33
C ALA A 88 25.72 -10.83 -2.73
N LEU A 89 25.49 -11.74 -1.78
CA LEU A 89 24.72 -12.97 -2.02
C LEU A 89 23.22 -12.70 -2.20
N GLY A 90 22.69 -11.61 -1.64
CA GLY A 90 21.30 -11.20 -1.79
C GLY A 90 20.97 -10.56 -3.14
N TYR A 91 21.89 -9.79 -3.74
CA TYR A 91 21.63 -9.06 -4.99
C TYR A 91 21.21 -9.95 -6.18
N PRO A 92 21.79 -11.15 -6.42
CA PRO A 92 21.36 -12.03 -7.50
C PRO A 92 19.91 -12.48 -7.38
N ALA A 93 19.44 -12.76 -6.16
CA ALA A 93 18.05 -13.17 -5.92
C ALA A 93 17.08 -12.01 -6.19
N SER A 94 17.39 -10.83 -5.66
CA SER A 94 16.63 -9.59 -5.91
C SER A 94 16.59 -9.25 -7.41
N ARG A 95 17.73 -9.36 -8.10
CA ARG A 95 17.81 -9.15 -9.55
C ARG A 95 16.92 -10.13 -10.33
N LYS A 96 16.98 -11.43 -10.00
CA LYS A 96 16.13 -12.44 -10.65
C LYS A 96 14.64 -12.17 -10.43
N GLN A 97 14.25 -11.72 -9.24
CA GLN A 97 12.87 -11.33 -8.94
C GLN A 97 12.43 -10.14 -9.80
N MET A 98 13.22 -9.08 -9.85
CA MET A 98 12.93 -7.91 -10.70
C MET A 98 12.89 -8.25 -12.19
N GLU A 99 13.78 -9.14 -12.65
CA GLU A 99 13.79 -9.62 -14.04
C GLU A 99 12.54 -10.44 -14.38
N ALA A 100 12.08 -11.30 -13.46
CA ALA A 100 10.86 -12.08 -13.62
C ALA A 100 9.60 -11.17 -13.67
N GLU A 101 9.53 -10.17 -12.81
CA GLU A 101 8.45 -9.17 -12.80
C GLU A 101 8.42 -8.38 -14.12
N ARG A 102 9.57 -7.86 -14.57
CA ARG A 102 9.69 -7.21 -15.88
C ARG A 102 9.27 -8.11 -17.04
N GLN A 103 9.58 -9.40 -16.98
CA GLN A 103 9.20 -10.33 -18.03
C GLN A 103 7.68 -10.58 -18.04
N LYS A 104 7.07 -10.61 -16.86
CA LYS A 104 5.61 -10.70 -16.71
C LYS A 104 4.94 -9.45 -17.29
N ASP A 105 5.41 -8.26 -16.92
CA ASP A 105 4.87 -6.99 -17.41
C ASP A 105 4.97 -6.87 -18.94
N ARG A 106 6.09 -7.34 -19.53
CA ARG A 106 6.25 -7.38 -20.99
C ARG A 106 5.20 -8.27 -21.66
N LYS A 107 4.93 -9.45 -21.12
CA LYS A 107 3.90 -10.35 -21.66
C LYS A 107 2.51 -9.73 -21.54
N GLU A 108 2.20 -9.13 -20.39
CA GLU A 108 0.92 -8.42 -20.19
C GLU A 108 0.77 -7.26 -21.19
N LEU A 109 1.83 -6.52 -21.47
CA LEU A 109 1.84 -5.45 -22.48
C LEU A 109 1.62 -5.99 -23.89
N GLU A 110 2.31 -7.07 -24.28
CA GLU A 110 2.13 -7.73 -25.58
C GLU A 110 0.68 -8.24 -25.76
N GLU A 111 0.10 -8.85 -24.73
CA GLU A 111 -1.30 -9.27 -24.74
C GLU A 111 -2.25 -8.08 -24.91
N LEU A 112 -2.04 -6.99 -24.17
CA LEU A 112 -2.88 -5.79 -24.28
C LEU A 112 -2.76 -5.16 -25.67
N GLN A 113 -1.55 -5.08 -26.24
CA GLN A 113 -1.34 -4.61 -27.60
C GLN A 113 -2.10 -5.47 -28.61
N SER A 114 -2.03 -6.81 -28.48
CA SER A 114 -2.79 -7.70 -29.37
C SER A 114 -4.30 -7.46 -29.28
N ARG A 115 -4.84 -7.23 -28.06
CA ARG A 115 -6.26 -6.93 -27.85
C ARG A 115 -6.65 -5.59 -28.47
N VAL A 116 -5.79 -4.57 -28.35
CA VAL A 116 -6.01 -3.26 -28.99
C VAL A 116 -6.07 -3.42 -30.51
N THR A 117 -5.11 -4.11 -31.12
CA THR A 117 -5.11 -4.35 -32.57
C THR A 117 -6.35 -5.11 -33.03
N ILE A 118 -6.80 -6.12 -32.27
CA ILE A 118 -8.04 -6.84 -32.57
C ILE A 118 -9.26 -5.90 -32.50
N ALA A 119 -9.33 -5.05 -31.46
CA ALA A 119 -10.43 -4.10 -31.30
C ALA A 119 -10.44 -3.02 -32.39
N GLU A 120 -9.28 -2.54 -32.81
CA GLU A 120 -9.11 -1.60 -33.93
C GLU A 120 -9.60 -2.21 -35.23
N ASN A 121 -9.15 -3.43 -35.56
CA ASN A 121 -9.58 -4.17 -36.74
C ASN A 121 -11.11 -4.40 -36.74
N PHE A 122 -11.67 -4.77 -35.59
CA PHE A 122 -13.11 -4.98 -35.44
C PHE A 122 -13.90 -3.67 -35.65
N ASN A 123 -13.42 -2.57 -35.09
CA ASN A 123 -14.03 -1.25 -35.26
C ASN A 123 -13.94 -0.77 -36.71
N GLU A 124 -12.80 -0.99 -37.38
CA GLU A 124 -12.63 -0.66 -38.79
C GLU A 124 -13.57 -1.49 -39.69
N ALA A 125 -13.68 -2.79 -39.44
CA ALA A 125 -14.63 -3.67 -40.13
C ALA A 125 -16.09 -3.19 -39.93
N SER A 126 -16.47 -2.90 -38.68
CA SER A 126 -17.81 -2.40 -38.35
C SER A 126 -18.12 -1.06 -39.03
N LYS A 127 -17.13 -0.14 -39.08
CA LYS A 127 -17.26 1.14 -39.79
C LYS A 127 -17.39 0.95 -41.31
N ALA A 128 -16.68 -0.02 -41.88
CA ALA A 128 -16.77 -0.33 -43.30
C ALA A 128 -18.15 -0.90 -43.66
N GLU A 129 -18.68 -1.83 -42.86
CA GLU A 129 -20.03 -2.38 -43.02
C GLU A 129 -21.10 -1.29 -42.91
N LEU A 130 -20.97 -0.40 -41.93
CA LEU A 130 -21.89 0.72 -41.76
C LEU A 130 -21.90 1.65 -42.98
N LYS A 131 -20.72 2.00 -43.52
CA LYS A 131 -20.61 2.79 -44.76
C LYS A 131 -21.26 2.09 -45.96
N GLN A 132 -21.11 0.78 -46.08
CA GLN A 132 -21.74 -0.01 -47.16
C GLN A 132 -23.27 0.06 -47.07
N LEU A 133 -23.82 -0.08 -45.87
CA LEU A 133 -25.27 0.02 -45.64
C LEU A 133 -25.80 1.43 -45.91
N GLU A 134 -25.10 2.47 -45.46
CA GLU A 134 -25.46 3.86 -45.75
C GLU A 134 -25.53 4.13 -47.25
N LEU A 135 -24.52 3.68 -48.01
CA LEU A 135 -24.52 3.79 -49.47
C LEU A 135 -25.71 3.04 -50.09
N TYR A 136 -25.97 1.80 -49.67
CA TYR A 136 -27.10 1.02 -50.15
C TYR A 136 -28.45 1.73 -49.93
N TYR A 137 -28.68 2.26 -48.73
CA TYR A 137 -29.92 2.98 -48.43
C TYR A 137 -30.02 4.31 -49.18
N ASN A 138 -28.93 5.07 -49.31
CA ASN A 138 -28.89 6.30 -50.09
C ASN A 138 -29.20 6.04 -51.57
N GLU A 139 -28.65 4.99 -52.16
CA GLU A 139 -28.99 4.58 -53.52
C GLU A 139 -30.47 4.18 -53.65
N LYS A 140 -31.01 3.45 -52.67
CA LYS A 140 -32.42 3.07 -52.66
C LYS A 140 -33.34 4.30 -52.58
N ILE A 141 -32.99 5.28 -51.76
CA ILE A 141 -33.71 6.56 -51.64
C ILE A 141 -33.66 7.33 -52.96
N THR A 142 -32.47 7.51 -53.54
CA THR A 142 -32.30 8.24 -54.82
C THR A 142 -33.03 7.55 -55.97
N ARG A 143 -33.04 6.21 -56.05
CA ARG A 143 -33.85 5.46 -57.03
C ARG A 143 -35.36 5.67 -56.83
N ALA A 144 -35.82 5.63 -55.57
CA ALA A 144 -37.22 5.87 -55.24
C ALA A 144 -37.66 7.30 -55.57
N GLU A 145 -36.84 8.30 -55.26
CA GLU A 145 -37.06 9.70 -55.62
C GLU A 145 -37.09 9.90 -57.13
N SER A 146 -36.12 9.34 -57.87
CA SER A 146 -36.09 9.38 -59.33
C SER A 146 -37.37 8.80 -59.94
N THR A 147 -37.86 7.69 -59.39
CA THR A 147 -39.11 7.05 -59.82
C THR A 147 -40.32 7.93 -59.51
N LYS A 148 -40.39 8.55 -58.33
CA LYS A 148 -41.46 9.49 -57.95
C LYS A 148 -41.47 10.70 -58.88
N VAL A 149 -40.31 11.26 -59.21
CA VAL A 149 -40.18 12.39 -60.15
C VAL A 149 -40.67 11.99 -61.54
N SER A 150 -40.26 10.82 -62.04
CA SER A 150 -40.72 10.30 -63.34
C SER A 150 -42.25 10.14 -63.40
N LYS A 151 -42.86 9.48 -62.40
CA LYS A 151 -44.32 9.32 -62.32
C LYS A 151 -45.06 10.66 -62.21
N ARG A 152 -44.53 11.63 -61.46
CA ARG A 152 -45.10 12.99 -61.39
C ARG A 152 -45.07 13.70 -62.75
N LYS A 153 -44.02 13.51 -63.56
CA LYS A 153 -43.97 14.06 -64.93
C LYS A 153 -45.04 13.42 -65.81
N GLN A 154 -45.16 12.09 -65.79
CA GLN A 154 -46.20 11.37 -66.55
C GLN A 154 -47.62 11.80 -66.17
N LEU A 155 -47.90 11.99 -64.87
CA LEU A 155 -49.19 12.49 -64.40
C LEU A 155 -49.48 13.91 -64.92
N LYS A 156 -48.50 14.80 -64.90
CA LYS A 156 -48.66 16.16 -65.45
C LYS A 156 -48.91 16.15 -66.95
N GLU A 157 -48.27 15.25 -67.69
CA GLU A 157 -48.46 15.11 -69.13
C GLU A 157 -49.83 14.54 -69.49
N LEU A 158 -50.29 13.49 -68.78
CA LEU A 158 -51.66 12.98 -68.93
C LEU A 158 -52.71 14.02 -68.56
N GLN A 159 -52.45 14.82 -67.53
CA GLN A 159 -53.33 15.92 -67.16
C GLN A 159 -53.40 16.98 -68.28
N ALA A 160 -52.25 17.38 -68.85
CA ALA A 160 -52.21 18.31 -69.97
C ALA A 160 -52.94 17.76 -71.22
N GLN A 161 -52.78 16.47 -71.52
CA GLN A 161 -53.51 15.80 -72.61
C GLN A 161 -55.02 15.75 -72.34
N ALA A 162 -55.44 15.44 -71.11
CA ALA A 162 -56.85 15.45 -70.73
C ALA A 162 -57.47 16.85 -70.80
N GLU A 163 -56.72 17.89 -70.42
CA GLU A 163 -57.13 19.29 -70.57
C GLU A 163 -57.27 19.68 -72.05
N GLU A 164 -56.35 19.27 -72.93
CA GLU A 164 -56.47 19.49 -74.38
C GLU A 164 -57.63 18.71 -75.01
N ILE A 165 -57.84 17.44 -74.64
CA ILE A 165 -58.99 16.65 -75.09
C ILE A 165 -60.29 17.29 -74.58
N SER A 166 -60.34 17.79 -73.35
CA SER A 166 -61.52 18.51 -72.84
C SER A 166 -61.78 19.79 -73.62
N LYS A 167 -60.75 20.58 -73.95
CA LYS A 167 -60.88 21.78 -74.78
C LYS A 167 -61.34 21.43 -76.20
N ASN A 168 -60.79 20.38 -76.80
CA ASN A 168 -61.18 19.91 -78.13
C ASN A 168 -62.59 19.30 -78.12
N ALA A 169 -62.96 18.52 -77.12
CA ALA A 169 -64.32 18.00 -76.95
C ALA A 169 -65.33 19.15 -76.75
N GLN A 170 -64.96 20.25 -76.09
CA GLN A 170 -65.79 21.44 -76.04
C GLN A 170 -65.91 22.15 -77.40
N ARG A 171 -64.88 22.11 -78.24
CA ARG A 171 -64.94 22.60 -79.63
C ARG A 171 -65.79 21.68 -80.52
N GLU A 172 -65.65 20.37 -80.38
CA GLU A 172 -66.38 19.35 -81.12
C GLU A 172 -67.84 19.25 -80.69
N ALA A 173 -68.16 19.42 -79.41
CA ALA A 173 -69.54 19.50 -78.93
C ALA A 173 -70.27 20.70 -79.57
N LYS A 174 -69.58 21.83 -79.73
CA LYS A 174 -70.08 22.99 -80.49
C LYS A 174 -70.27 22.69 -81.98
N GLN A 175 -69.41 21.86 -82.59
CA GLN A 175 -69.56 21.44 -83.99
C GLN A 175 -70.59 20.31 -84.21
N ARG A 176 -70.80 19.41 -83.23
CA ARG A 176 -71.82 18.33 -83.29
C ARG A 176 -73.24 18.85 -83.11
N GLU A 177 -73.41 19.98 -82.43
CA GLU A 177 -74.69 20.68 -82.38
C GLU A 177 -75.06 21.29 -83.76
N GLU A 178 -74.08 21.55 -84.63
CA GLU A 178 -74.29 22.07 -85.99
C GLU A 178 -74.47 20.96 -87.07
N LEU A 179 -74.03 19.72 -86.83
CA LEU A 179 -74.02 18.65 -87.85
C LEU A 179 -74.91 17.43 -87.52
N SER A 180 -75.77 17.48 -86.50
CA SER A 180 -76.76 16.42 -86.23
C SER A 180 -78.00 16.49 -87.14
N SER A 181 -77.78 16.66 -88.43
CA SER A 181 -78.77 16.38 -89.47
C SER A 181 -78.02 15.78 -90.64
N GLN A 182 -78.48 14.62 -91.10
CA GLN A 182 -78.08 13.96 -92.34
C GLN A 182 -76.87 13.00 -92.26
N ALA A 183 -77.16 11.72 -91.96
CA ALA A 183 -76.49 10.59 -92.63
C ALA A 183 -77.20 9.26 -92.29
N GLN A 184 -78.35 9.03 -92.90
CA GLN A 184 -78.87 7.69 -93.14
C GLN A 184 -78.66 7.44 -94.64
N ARG A 185 -77.88 6.42 -95.00
CA ARG A 185 -77.96 5.58 -96.22
C ARG A 185 -76.58 5.09 -96.66
N SER A 186 -76.36 3.78 -96.51
CA SER A 186 -75.91 2.89 -97.61
C SER A 186 -75.68 1.47 -97.08
N SER A 187 -76.72 0.86 -96.50
CA SER A 187 -76.74 -0.58 -96.23
C SER A 187 -77.19 -1.30 -97.50
N THR A 188 -76.26 -1.59 -98.42
CA THR A 188 -76.48 -2.61 -99.47
C THR A 188 -75.22 -3.11 -100.19
N MET A 189 -74.03 -2.55 -99.95
CA MET A 189 -72.76 -3.06 -100.53
C MET A 189 -71.90 -3.90 -99.56
N MET A 190 -72.28 -3.99 -98.28
CA MET A 190 -71.48 -4.67 -97.25
C MET A 190 -71.71 -6.19 -97.17
N ALA A 191 -72.79 -6.71 -97.76
CA ALA A 191 -73.18 -8.10 -97.58
C ALA A 191 -72.21 -9.11 -98.24
N GLU A 192 -71.71 -8.80 -99.44
CA GLU A 192 -70.78 -9.70 -100.15
C GLU A 192 -69.35 -9.65 -99.60
N GLU A 193 -68.91 -8.49 -99.14
CA GLU A 193 -67.58 -8.32 -98.51
C GLU A 193 -67.55 -8.99 -97.13
N GLU A 194 -68.65 -8.89 -96.38
CA GLU A 194 -68.85 -9.59 -95.12
C GLU A 194 -68.93 -11.11 -95.30
N GLU A 195 -69.49 -11.60 -96.41
CA GLU A 195 -69.52 -13.04 -96.72
C GLU A 195 -68.15 -13.61 -97.11
N ARG A 196 -67.35 -12.89 -97.92
CA ARG A 196 -65.96 -13.28 -98.22
C ARG A 196 -65.08 -13.21 -96.97
N ALA A 197 -65.30 -12.22 -96.09
CA ALA A 197 -64.63 -12.14 -94.79
C ALA A 197 -65.05 -13.30 -93.87
N ARG A 198 -66.33 -13.67 -93.82
CA ARG A 198 -66.84 -14.83 -93.07
C ARG A 198 -66.25 -16.14 -93.57
N SER A 199 -66.10 -16.31 -94.88
CA SER A 199 -65.49 -17.52 -95.47
C SER A 199 -63.98 -17.61 -95.16
N THR A 200 -63.27 -16.48 -95.28
CA THR A 200 -61.83 -16.40 -94.96
C THR A 200 -61.58 -16.63 -93.46
N LEU A 201 -62.43 -16.05 -92.60
CA LEU A 201 -62.41 -16.29 -91.16
C LEU A 201 -62.73 -17.75 -90.82
N ASN A 202 -63.71 -18.37 -91.48
CA ASN A 202 -64.05 -19.78 -91.28
C ASN A 202 -62.90 -20.72 -91.69
N GLN A 203 -62.25 -20.47 -92.84
CA GLN A 203 -61.05 -21.23 -93.23
C GLN A 203 -59.91 -21.04 -92.23
N ALA A 204 -59.68 -19.83 -91.74
CA ALA A 204 -58.67 -19.58 -90.71
C ALA A 204 -59.01 -20.32 -89.41
N PHE A 205 -60.29 -20.35 -89.02
CA PHE A 205 -60.76 -21.06 -87.84
C PHE A 205 -60.61 -22.58 -87.98
N GLN A 206 -60.88 -23.15 -89.16
CA GLN A 206 -60.65 -24.57 -89.46
C GLN A 206 -59.16 -24.91 -89.43
N ARG A 207 -58.29 -24.09 -90.03
CA ARG A 207 -56.83 -24.30 -89.97
C ARG A 207 -56.30 -24.21 -88.54
N ILE A 208 -56.80 -23.28 -87.72
CA ILE A 208 -56.44 -23.19 -86.30
C ILE A 208 -56.92 -24.43 -85.55
N LYS A 209 -58.14 -24.91 -85.82
CA LYS A 209 -58.72 -26.11 -85.21
C LYS A 209 -57.94 -27.39 -85.55
N GLU A 210 -57.50 -27.53 -86.80
CA GLU A 210 -56.67 -28.64 -87.27
C GLU A 210 -55.24 -28.57 -86.70
N ALA A 211 -54.64 -27.38 -86.66
CA ALA A 211 -53.28 -27.20 -86.14
C ALA A 211 -53.18 -27.34 -84.61
N THR A 212 -54.22 -26.96 -83.87
CA THR A 212 -54.23 -27.08 -82.40
C THR A 212 -54.84 -28.39 -81.90
N GLY A 213 -55.59 -29.13 -82.72
CA GLY A 213 -56.23 -30.40 -82.35
C GLY A 213 -57.36 -30.26 -81.32
N ILE A 214 -57.77 -29.04 -80.99
CA ILE A 214 -58.74 -28.73 -79.93
C ILE A 214 -60.12 -28.57 -80.58
N SER A 215 -60.97 -29.59 -80.41
CA SER A 215 -62.26 -29.69 -81.10
C SER A 215 -63.36 -28.81 -80.48
N SER A 216 -63.22 -28.38 -79.22
CA SER A 216 -64.19 -27.53 -78.51
C SER A 216 -63.55 -26.52 -77.55
N LEU A 217 -64.24 -25.40 -77.29
CA LEU A 217 -63.83 -24.36 -76.34
C LEU A 217 -63.76 -24.88 -74.88
N GLN A 218 -64.47 -25.98 -74.57
CA GLN A 218 -64.38 -26.68 -73.29
C GLN A 218 -63.04 -27.40 -73.11
N ASP A 219 -62.43 -27.92 -74.17
CA ASP A 219 -61.18 -28.66 -74.06
C ASP A 219 -60.00 -27.72 -73.81
N LEU A 220 -60.03 -26.51 -74.36
CA LEU A 220 -59.09 -25.43 -74.02
C LEU A 220 -59.19 -25.05 -72.53
N LYS A 221 -60.42 -24.96 -71.99
CA LYS A 221 -60.67 -24.67 -70.57
C LYS A 221 -60.16 -25.80 -69.66
N LYS A 222 -60.32 -27.07 -70.05
CA LYS A 222 -59.80 -28.23 -69.32
C LYS A 222 -58.26 -28.23 -69.29
N ILE A 223 -57.60 -27.91 -70.40
CA ILE A 223 -56.13 -27.85 -70.48
C ILE A 223 -55.60 -26.72 -69.57
N SER A 224 -56.13 -25.50 -69.71
CA SER A 224 -55.73 -24.36 -68.86
C SER A 224 -55.99 -24.60 -67.36
N GLN A 225 -57.09 -25.27 -67.01
CA GLN A 225 -57.40 -25.64 -65.64
C GLN A 225 -56.47 -26.75 -65.10
N LYS A 226 -56.08 -27.70 -65.95
CA LYS A 226 -55.13 -28.76 -65.60
C LYS A 226 -53.75 -28.17 -65.31
N ASP A 227 -53.26 -27.26 -66.15
CA ASP A 227 -51.95 -26.61 -65.98
C ASP A 227 -51.95 -25.72 -64.73
N SER A 228 -53.02 -24.95 -64.50
CA SER A 228 -53.18 -24.15 -63.28
C SER A 228 -53.20 -25.01 -62.01
N ARG A 229 -53.86 -26.18 -62.06
CA ARG A 229 -53.90 -27.13 -60.94
C ARG A 229 -52.53 -27.77 -60.71
N GLN A 230 -51.80 -28.12 -61.76
CA GLN A 230 -50.45 -28.67 -61.64
C GLN A 230 -49.49 -27.64 -61.04
N HIS A 231 -49.54 -26.39 -61.49
CA HIS A 231 -48.76 -25.30 -60.91
C HIS A 231 -49.05 -25.14 -59.42
N LEU A 232 -50.31 -25.08 -59.01
CA LEU A 232 -50.70 -24.98 -57.60
C LEU A 232 -50.24 -26.19 -56.77
N MET A 233 -50.21 -27.38 -57.36
CA MET A 233 -49.73 -28.58 -56.68
C MET A 233 -48.22 -28.54 -56.49
N ASN A 234 -47.47 -28.14 -57.51
CA ASN A 234 -46.02 -27.95 -57.42
C ASN A 234 -45.66 -26.84 -56.41
N GLU A 235 -46.37 -25.71 -56.44
CA GLU A 235 -46.16 -24.59 -55.52
C GLU A 235 -46.51 -24.98 -54.07
N LYS A 236 -47.50 -25.85 -53.86
CA LYS A 236 -47.77 -26.43 -52.53
C LYS A 236 -46.63 -27.32 -52.06
N GLU A 237 -46.11 -28.18 -52.93
CA GLU A 237 -45.01 -29.09 -52.61
C GLU A 237 -43.71 -28.31 -52.31
N GLU A 238 -43.43 -27.27 -53.09
CA GLU A 238 -42.30 -26.36 -52.85
C GLU A 238 -42.45 -25.60 -51.52
N ASN A 239 -43.63 -25.05 -51.24
CA ASN A 239 -43.91 -24.39 -49.96
C ASN A 239 -43.79 -25.36 -48.78
N GLU A 240 -44.19 -26.62 -48.93
CA GLU A 240 -44.07 -27.64 -47.89
C GLU A 240 -42.60 -27.99 -47.62
N LYS A 241 -41.78 -28.13 -48.67
CA LYS A 241 -40.32 -28.33 -48.55
C LYS A 241 -39.66 -27.14 -47.85
N VAL A 242 -39.99 -25.91 -48.24
CA VAL A 242 -39.46 -24.69 -47.59
C VAL A 242 -39.91 -24.62 -46.12
N LEU A 243 -41.16 -24.99 -45.83
CA LEU A 243 -41.66 -25.05 -44.44
C LEU A 243 -40.91 -26.08 -43.59
N GLN A 244 -40.56 -27.23 -44.15
CA GLN A 244 -39.76 -28.25 -43.45
C GLN A 244 -38.35 -27.74 -43.17
N GLN A 245 -37.67 -27.16 -44.17
CA GLN A 245 -36.34 -26.56 -44.00
C GLN A 245 -36.34 -25.46 -42.94
N LEU A 246 -37.32 -24.55 -42.98
CA LEU A 246 -37.44 -23.48 -41.98
C LEU A 246 -37.70 -24.03 -40.56
N LYS A 247 -38.39 -25.17 -40.43
CA LYS A 247 -38.59 -25.82 -39.13
C LYS A 247 -37.28 -26.41 -38.60
N GLU A 248 -36.54 -27.11 -39.45
CA GLU A 248 -35.23 -27.68 -39.12
C GLU A 248 -34.23 -26.57 -38.74
N GLU A 249 -34.14 -25.51 -39.55
CA GLU A 249 -33.30 -24.34 -39.24
C GLU A 249 -33.69 -23.69 -37.91
N ARG A 250 -35.00 -23.59 -37.63
CA ARG A 250 -35.51 -23.03 -36.37
C ARG A 250 -35.18 -23.92 -35.17
N GLU A 251 -35.21 -25.25 -35.32
CA GLU A 251 -34.78 -26.18 -34.27
C GLU A 251 -33.28 -26.08 -34.00
N ILE A 252 -32.45 -26.11 -35.04
CA ILE A 252 -31.00 -25.96 -34.93
C ILE A 252 -30.63 -24.61 -34.27
N LEU A 253 -31.28 -23.52 -34.68
CA LEU A 253 -31.03 -22.20 -34.10
C LEU A 253 -31.45 -22.15 -32.62
N ASN A 254 -32.53 -22.82 -32.27
CA ASN A 254 -33.01 -22.89 -30.89
C ASN A 254 -32.07 -23.72 -29.99
N GLU A 255 -31.54 -24.84 -30.48
CA GLU A 255 -30.52 -25.62 -29.78
C GLU A 255 -29.24 -24.79 -29.57
N ASN A 256 -28.75 -24.14 -30.62
CA ASN A 256 -27.58 -23.25 -30.53
C ASN A 256 -27.77 -22.12 -29.52
N PHE A 257 -28.98 -21.54 -29.48
CA PHE A 257 -29.31 -20.50 -28.51
C PHE A 257 -29.27 -21.02 -27.07
N GLN A 258 -29.85 -22.21 -26.82
CA GLN A 258 -29.86 -22.83 -25.51
C GLN A 258 -28.44 -23.18 -25.04
N ASP A 259 -27.63 -23.74 -25.94
CA ASP A 259 -26.20 -24.02 -25.73
C ASP A 259 -25.43 -22.77 -25.32
N MET A 260 -25.63 -21.67 -26.05
CA MET A 260 -24.96 -20.40 -25.77
C MET A 260 -25.41 -19.81 -24.43
N LYS A 261 -26.69 -19.95 -24.09
CA LYS A 261 -27.23 -19.54 -22.79
C LYS A 261 -26.61 -20.33 -21.65
N GLU A 262 -26.52 -21.64 -21.77
CA GLU A 262 -25.91 -22.51 -20.75
C GLU A 262 -24.42 -22.25 -20.60
N LYS A 263 -23.68 -22.10 -21.71
CA LYS A 263 -22.26 -21.71 -21.70
C LYS A 263 -22.04 -20.36 -21.03
N THR A 264 -22.92 -19.39 -21.28
CA THR A 264 -22.84 -18.06 -20.65
C THR A 264 -23.16 -18.14 -19.15
N ALA A 265 -24.17 -18.90 -18.76
CA ALA A 265 -24.51 -19.12 -17.35
C ALA A 265 -23.39 -19.83 -16.58
N ALA A 266 -22.77 -20.85 -17.19
CA ALA A 266 -21.63 -21.57 -16.61
C ALA A 266 -20.41 -20.65 -16.42
N LYS A 267 -20.09 -19.81 -17.42
CA LYS A 267 -19.02 -18.81 -17.32
C LYS A 267 -19.29 -17.81 -16.19
N LEU A 268 -20.50 -17.25 -16.11
CA LEU A 268 -20.86 -16.32 -15.05
C LEU A 268 -20.76 -16.95 -13.65
N CYS A 269 -21.15 -18.22 -13.52
CA CYS A 269 -21.02 -18.97 -12.27
C CYS A 269 -19.55 -19.16 -11.89
N SER A 270 -18.72 -19.58 -12.84
CA SER A 270 -17.26 -19.72 -12.67
C SER A 270 -16.61 -18.40 -12.27
N ASP A 271 -16.93 -17.31 -12.95
CA ASP A 271 -16.37 -15.98 -12.67
C ASP A 271 -16.76 -15.49 -11.28
N LYS A 272 -18.01 -15.74 -10.86
CA LYS A 272 -18.47 -15.41 -9.51
C LYS A 272 -17.72 -16.20 -8.44
N GLN A 273 -17.50 -17.50 -8.65
CA GLN A 273 -16.71 -18.33 -7.73
C GLN A 273 -15.26 -17.84 -7.63
N MET A 274 -14.63 -17.52 -8.77
CA MET A 274 -13.27 -16.97 -8.80
C MET A 274 -13.18 -15.62 -8.08
N LEU A 275 -14.16 -14.74 -8.28
CA LEU A 275 -14.25 -13.46 -7.59
C LEU A 275 -14.35 -13.66 -6.06
N ASP A 276 -15.15 -14.62 -5.61
CA ASP A 276 -15.31 -14.92 -4.20
C ASP A 276 -14.02 -15.49 -3.58
N VAL A 277 -13.29 -16.36 -4.29
CA VAL A 277 -11.96 -16.84 -3.88
C VAL A 277 -10.97 -15.69 -3.78
N CYS A 278 -10.94 -14.79 -4.77
CA CYS A 278 -10.08 -13.60 -4.75
C CYS A 278 -10.41 -12.69 -3.56
N LYS A 279 -11.69 -12.45 -3.27
CA LYS A 279 -12.13 -11.67 -2.09
C LYS A 279 -11.70 -12.33 -0.78
N GLN A 280 -11.86 -13.64 -0.64
CA GLN A 280 -11.43 -14.37 0.55
C GLN A 280 -9.92 -14.30 0.75
N ARG A 281 -9.15 -14.44 -0.34
CA ARG A 281 -7.68 -14.33 -0.28
C ARG A 281 -7.26 -12.92 0.10
N LEU A 282 -7.89 -11.88 -0.46
CA LEU A 282 -7.65 -10.49 -0.11
C LEU A 282 -7.95 -10.23 1.38
N GLN A 283 -9.10 -10.68 1.89
CA GLN A 283 -9.44 -10.53 3.31
C GLN A 283 -8.44 -11.24 4.23
N THR A 284 -7.98 -12.43 3.85
CA THR A 284 -6.99 -13.18 4.63
C THR A 284 -5.66 -12.45 4.68
N GLN A 285 -5.20 -11.92 3.54
CA GLN A 285 -3.97 -11.13 3.48
C GLN A 285 -4.10 -9.83 4.27
N GLN A 286 -5.23 -9.14 4.18
CA GLN A 286 -5.48 -7.93 4.96
C GLN A 286 -5.39 -8.20 6.47
N ARG A 287 -6.07 -9.25 6.95
CA ARG A 287 -5.99 -9.67 8.36
C ARG A 287 -4.57 -10.00 8.80
N TRP A 288 -3.80 -10.65 7.92
CA TRP A 288 -2.40 -10.97 8.20
C TRP A 288 -1.54 -9.70 8.31
N CYS A 289 -1.71 -8.74 7.41
CA CYS A 289 -1.05 -7.45 7.46
C CYS A 289 -1.40 -6.69 8.74
N ASP A 290 -2.68 -6.64 9.10
CA ASP A 290 -3.14 -5.94 10.31
C ASP A 290 -2.60 -6.61 11.58
N ALA A 291 -2.61 -7.94 11.65
CA ALA A 291 -2.00 -8.69 12.75
C ALA A 291 -0.48 -8.49 12.83
N SER A 292 0.20 -8.38 11.68
CA SER A 292 1.63 -8.09 11.63
C SER A 292 1.93 -6.68 12.15
N LYS A 293 1.18 -5.67 11.71
CA LYS A 293 1.28 -4.28 12.18
C LYS A 293 1.07 -4.16 13.68
N GLU A 294 0.06 -4.86 14.22
CA GLU A 294 -0.19 -4.88 15.66
C GLU A 294 0.99 -5.51 16.43
N ARG A 295 1.55 -6.63 15.94
CA ARG A 295 2.76 -7.22 16.53
C ARG A 295 3.95 -6.26 16.49
N HIS A 296 4.15 -5.55 15.38
CA HIS A 296 5.23 -4.56 15.26
C HIS A 296 5.03 -3.43 16.28
N SER A 297 3.82 -2.87 16.37
CA SER A 297 3.51 -1.83 17.36
C SER A 297 3.73 -2.30 18.81
N GLN A 298 3.43 -3.56 19.12
CA GLN A 298 3.71 -4.15 20.43
C GLN A 298 5.21 -4.31 20.70
N LEU A 299 5.99 -4.72 19.69
CA LEU A 299 7.44 -4.80 19.79
C LEU A 299 8.05 -3.40 19.98
N ASP A 300 7.61 -2.40 19.22
CA ASP A 300 8.09 -1.03 19.34
C ASP A 300 7.85 -0.47 20.75
N LYS A 301 6.65 -0.68 21.32
CA LYS A 301 6.35 -0.30 22.70
C LYS A 301 7.27 -1.00 23.70
N THR A 302 7.58 -2.28 23.46
CA THR A 302 8.47 -3.07 24.32
C THR A 302 9.91 -2.56 24.24
N VAL A 303 10.40 -2.25 23.03
CA VAL A 303 11.74 -1.71 22.82
C VAL A 303 11.88 -0.32 23.46
N VAL A 304 10.90 0.56 23.29
CA VAL A 304 10.87 1.87 23.96
C VAL A 304 10.86 1.70 25.49
N PHE A 305 10.05 0.77 26.01
CA PHE A 305 10.05 0.46 27.44
C PHE A 305 11.41 -0.03 27.95
N ILE A 306 12.05 -0.95 27.22
CA ILE A 306 13.38 -1.46 27.57
C ILE A 306 14.43 -0.35 27.53
N ARG A 307 14.39 0.53 26.53
CA ARG A 307 15.30 1.68 26.41
C ARG A 307 15.18 2.63 27.61
N VAL A 308 13.95 3.03 27.97
CA VAL A 308 13.71 3.88 29.14
C VAL A 308 14.12 3.16 30.44
N TRP A 309 13.91 1.85 30.52
CA TRP A 309 14.28 1.07 31.70
C TRP A 309 15.81 0.91 31.83
N SER A 310 16.53 0.69 30.73
CA SER A 310 17.99 0.57 30.74
C SER A 310 18.66 1.89 31.12
N GLU A 311 18.17 3.02 30.60
CA GLU A 311 18.59 4.37 31.02
C GLU A 311 18.39 4.57 32.53
N ARG A 312 17.19 4.25 33.02
CA ARG A 312 16.87 4.38 34.45
C ARG A 312 17.72 3.44 35.32
N LEU A 313 18.03 2.25 34.84
CA LEU A 313 18.88 1.30 35.55
C LEU A 313 20.32 1.82 35.62
N ALA A 314 20.86 2.29 34.50
CA ALA A 314 22.19 2.89 34.42
C ALA A 314 22.32 4.08 35.38
N ASP A 315 21.31 4.95 35.43
CA ASP A 315 21.22 6.07 36.36
C ASP A 315 21.29 5.65 37.84
N ARG A 316 20.67 4.53 38.20
CA ARG A 316 20.73 3.98 39.56
C ARG A 316 22.10 3.38 39.87
N LEU A 317 22.77 2.82 38.87
CA LEU A 317 24.05 2.14 39.02
C LEU A 317 25.27 3.07 38.84
N LYS A 318 25.06 4.36 38.48
CA LYS A 318 26.14 5.34 38.19
C LYS A 318 27.22 5.49 39.26
N HIS A 319 26.94 5.13 40.51
CA HIS A 319 27.89 5.23 41.62
C HIS A 319 28.89 4.06 41.67
N ILE A 320 28.67 3.00 40.89
CA ILE A 320 29.54 1.83 40.81
C ILE A 320 30.58 2.08 39.71
N LYS A 321 31.84 2.18 40.11
CA LYS A 321 32.96 2.43 39.19
C LYS A 321 33.35 1.14 38.46
N LEU A 322 33.29 1.17 37.13
CA LEU A 322 33.88 0.17 36.23
C LEU A 322 35.23 0.66 35.67
N PRO A 323 36.12 -0.26 35.26
CA PRO A 323 37.32 0.06 34.47
C PRO A 323 36.97 0.82 33.18
N GLU A 324 37.82 1.77 32.77
CA GLU A 324 37.58 2.66 31.61
C GLU A 324 37.37 1.92 30.29
N ASP A 325 37.96 0.74 30.11
CA ASP A 325 37.82 -0.08 28.89
C ASP A 325 36.45 -0.76 28.73
N ARG A 326 35.55 -0.63 29.72
CA ARG A 326 34.23 -1.31 29.76
C ARG A 326 33.03 -0.37 29.82
N ARG A 327 33.24 0.91 29.50
CA ARG A 327 32.16 1.92 29.47
C ARG A 327 31.55 1.98 28.08
N VAL A 328 30.25 2.28 28.00
CA VAL A 328 29.54 2.48 26.72
C VAL A 328 30.33 3.42 25.82
N THR A 329 30.63 2.96 24.61
CA THR A 329 31.39 3.71 23.59
C THR A 329 30.53 4.15 22.41
N VAL A 330 29.32 3.62 22.29
CA VAL A 330 28.40 3.91 21.19
C VAL A 330 27.64 5.22 21.40
N CYS A 331 27.36 5.90 20.28
CA CYS A 331 26.59 7.13 20.23
C CYS A 331 25.17 6.92 20.82
N PRO A 332 24.65 7.83 21.67
CA PRO A 332 23.31 7.73 22.26
C PRO A 332 22.16 7.64 21.23
N GLU A 333 22.40 8.06 19.99
CA GLU A 333 21.42 8.03 18.90
C GLU A 333 21.40 6.70 18.13
N SER A 334 22.37 5.81 18.37
CA SER A 334 22.42 4.49 17.73
C SER A 334 21.42 3.53 18.39
N ASP A 335 20.79 2.66 17.60
CA ASP A 335 19.95 1.59 18.14
C ASP A 335 20.74 0.57 18.97
N GLU A 336 22.06 0.50 18.82
CA GLU A 336 22.92 -0.39 19.62
C GLU A 336 23.22 0.17 21.02
N TYR A 337 22.96 1.46 21.26
CA TYR A 337 23.28 2.14 22.52
C TYR A 337 22.62 1.50 23.75
N PHE A 338 21.34 1.13 23.65
CA PHE A 338 20.62 0.56 24.80
C PHE A 338 21.10 -0.87 25.14
N LEU A 339 21.66 -1.60 24.17
CA LEU A 339 22.23 -2.92 24.37
C LEU A 339 23.55 -2.81 25.13
N GLU A 340 24.45 -1.93 24.69
CA GLU A 340 25.70 -1.66 25.43
C GLU A 340 25.42 -1.14 26.84
N LEU A 341 24.37 -0.33 27.01
CA LEU A 341 23.96 0.16 28.32
C LEU A 341 23.46 -0.95 29.24
N LEU A 342 22.76 -1.95 28.69
CA LEU A 342 22.35 -3.14 29.44
C LEU A 342 23.55 -3.99 29.85
N ASP A 343 24.52 -4.20 28.95
CA ASP A 343 25.77 -4.91 29.25
C ASP A 343 26.57 -4.20 30.36
N GLU A 344 26.64 -2.86 30.31
CA GLU A 344 27.28 -2.06 31.38
C GLU A 344 26.53 -2.21 32.71
N CYS A 345 25.19 -2.23 32.67
CA CYS A 345 24.37 -2.45 33.86
C CYS A 345 24.60 -3.85 34.45
N GLU A 346 24.69 -4.89 33.62
CA GLU A 346 24.98 -6.26 34.04
C GLU A 346 26.32 -6.33 34.77
N LEU A 347 27.39 -5.79 34.17
CA LEU A 347 28.71 -5.74 34.79
C LEU A 347 28.72 -4.98 36.13
N LYS A 348 27.98 -3.88 36.24
CA LYS A 348 27.85 -3.14 37.51
C LYS A 348 27.08 -3.93 38.56
N LEU A 349 26.05 -4.68 38.15
CA LEU A 349 25.28 -5.55 39.02
C LEU A 349 26.13 -6.72 39.53
N ASP A 350 26.99 -7.31 38.69
CA ASP A 350 27.94 -8.35 39.12
C ASP A 350 28.92 -7.84 40.17
N VAL A 351 29.51 -6.65 39.96
CA VAL A 351 30.39 -6.01 40.96
C VAL A 351 29.64 -5.73 42.26
N LEU A 352 28.35 -5.36 42.19
CA LEU A 352 27.52 -5.18 43.37
C LEU A 352 27.24 -6.51 44.07
N LEU A 353 26.98 -7.57 43.31
CA LEU A 353 26.75 -8.92 43.82
C LEU A 353 28.00 -9.44 44.55
N GLU A 354 29.18 -9.33 43.95
CA GLU A 354 30.46 -9.70 44.58
C GLU A 354 30.69 -8.92 45.89
N LYS A 355 30.37 -7.62 45.92
CA LYS A 355 30.49 -6.79 47.12
C LYS A 355 29.49 -7.14 48.22
N LEU A 356 28.36 -7.76 47.88
CA LEU A 356 27.35 -8.23 48.83
C LEU A 356 27.58 -9.69 49.23
N GLN A 357 28.34 -10.45 48.44
CA GLN A 357 28.66 -11.84 48.71
C GLN A 357 29.41 -11.97 50.05
N GLY A 358 28.88 -12.82 50.94
CA GLY A 358 29.42 -13.04 52.28
C GLY A 358 29.04 -11.99 53.33
N LYS A 359 28.19 -11.00 53.00
CA LYS A 359 27.64 -10.04 53.98
C LYS A 359 26.24 -10.43 54.44
N ASP A 360 25.87 -10.02 55.65
CA ASP A 360 24.53 -10.26 56.21
C ASP A 360 23.50 -9.33 55.53
N LEU A 361 22.85 -9.84 54.48
CA LEU A 361 21.81 -9.17 53.70
C LEU A 361 20.68 -8.57 54.57
N PRO A 362 20.12 -9.30 55.56
CA PRO A 362 19.18 -8.74 56.54
C PRO A 362 19.66 -7.51 57.30
N ALA A 363 20.93 -7.47 57.72
CA ALA A 363 21.50 -6.32 58.43
C ALA A 363 21.66 -5.12 57.50
N ILE A 364 22.19 -5.34 56.30
CA ILE A 364 22.33 -4.29 55.27
C ILE A 364 20.97 -3.73 54.87
N LYS A 365 19.96 -4.59 54.69
CA LYS A 365 18.60 -4.16 54.35
C LYS A 365 18.01 -3.26 55.45
N ARG A 366 18.25 -3.59 56.72
CA ARG A 366 17.81 -2.78 57.87
C ARG A 366 18.50 -1.42 57.91
N GLU A 367 19.80 -1.37 57.63
CA GLU A 367 20.58 -0.14 57.54
C GLU A 367 20.10 0.75 56.37
N ILE A 368 19.81 0.17 55.21
CA ILE A 368 19.22 0.87 54.07
C ILE A 368 17.82 1.42 54.41
N GLU A 369 17.00 0.65 55.14
CA GLU A 369 15.68 1.09 55.60
C GLU A 369 15.78 2.24 56.62
N GLU A 370 16.76 2.23 57.51
CA GLU A 370 17.02 3.27 58.52
C GLU A 370 17.56 4.57 57.88
N VAL A 371 18.51 4.46 56.95
CA VAL A 371 19.00 5.60 56.16
C VAL A 371 17.89 6.15 55.25
N GLY A 372 17.11 5.28 54.60
CA GLY A 372 15.96 5.67 53.78
C GLY A 372 14.84 6.32 54.59
N PHE A 373 14.60 5.87 55.82
CA PHE A 373 13.69 6.52 56.77
C PHE A 373 14.19 7.91 57.15
N SER A 374 15.49 8.07 57.39
CA SER A 374 16.12 9.35 57.73
C SER A 374 16.03 10.36 56.58
N VAL A 375 16.35 9.96 55.35
CA VAL A 375 16.21 10.82 54.16
C VAL A 375 14.74 11.20 53.90
N LYS A 376 13.81 10.28 54.11
CA LYS A 376 12.36 10.54 53.94
C LYS A 376 11.77 11.40 55.07
N ALA A 377 12.34 11.33 56.27
CA ALA A 377 12.02 12.20 57.39
C ALA A 377 12.58 13.60 57.20
N GLU A 378 13.85 13.73 56.77
CA GLU A 378 14.49 15.00 56.42
C GLU A 378 13.81 15.69 55.22
N GLY A 379 13.42 14.94 54.19
CA GLY A 379 12.66 15.47 53.06
C GLY A 379 11.28 16.01 53.45
N ARG A 380 10.60 15.37 54.41
CA ARG A 380 9.35 15.88 54.99
C ARG A 380 9.57 17.07 55.93
N LEU A 381 10.69 17.13 56.64
CA LEU A 381 11.05 18.28 57.47
C LEU A 381 11.41 19.51 56.62
N ARG A 382 12.08 19.33 55.46
CA ARG A 382 12.32 20.41 54.49
C ARG A 382 11.04 20.91 53.81
N ALA A 383 10.12 20.01 53.45
CA ALA A 383 8.84 20.40 52.85
C ALA A 383 7.95 21.20 53.81
N ASN A 384 8.10 21.03 55.13
CA ASN A 384 7.34 21.75 56.14
C ASN A 384 8.03 23.02 56.66
N ALA A 385 9.23 23.36 56.16
CA ALA A 385 10.00 24.53 56.58
C ALA A 385 9.95 25.72 55.59
N PHE A 386 9.24 25.59 54.46
CA PHE A 386 8.94 26.72 53.59
C PHE A 386 7.62 27.36 54.01
N ILE A 387 7.72 28.45 54.77
CA ILE A 387 6.68 29.47 54.81
C ILE A 387 6.55 29.97 53.36
N LYS A 388 5.42 29.69 52.71
CA LYS A 388 5.09 30.26 51.40
C LYS A 388 4.94 31.77 51.58
N THR A 389 5.90 32.54 51.08
CA THR A 389 5.67 33.94 50.74
C THR A 389 5.05 33.96 49.34
N GLU A 390 3.93 34.66 49.24
CA GLU A 390 3.27 35.02 48.00
C GLU A 390 4.22 35.91 47.19
N ASP A 391 4.95 35.33 46.23
CA ASP A 391 5.62 35.99 45.10
C ASP A 391 6.57 34.96 44.49
N ASP A 392 6.04 34.12 43.59
CA ASP A 392 6.78 33.42 42.53
C ASP A 392 5.78 32.56 41.75
N LEU A 393 4.93 33.24 40.98
CA LEU A 393 4.20 32.66 39.87
C LEU A 393 4.97 32.99 38.59
N SER A 394 5.84 32.07 38.17
CA SER A 394 6.36 32.03 36.80
C SER A 394 6.42 30.57 36.34
N GLU A 395 5.31 30.17 35.72
CA GLU A 395 5.24 29.50 34.42
C GLU A 395 6.31 28.43 34.13
N GLU A 396 5.97 27.17 34.44
CA GLU A 396 6.52 26.00 33.74
C GLU A 396 5.52 25.63 32.63
N GLU A 397 5.91 25.90 31.39
CA GLU A 397 5.25 25.38 30.20
C GLU A 397 5.47 23.86 30.11
N ASP A 398 4.47 23.07 30.50
CA ASP A 398 4.38 21.66 30.10
C ASP A 398 3.27 21.46 29.06
N LYS A 399 3.67 20.91 27.92
CA LYS A 399 2.81 20.59 26.79
C LYS A 399 1.99 19.35 27.12
N GLY A 400 0.70 19.55 27.38
CA GLY A 400 -0.29 18.47 27.45
C GLY A 400 -1.57 18.87 26.73
N GLU A 401 -1.68 18.51 25.45
CA GLU A 401 -2.96 18.37 24.77
C GLU A 401 -3.74 17.25 25.48
N LYS A 402 -4.71 17.63 26.31
CA LYS A 402 -5.89 16.82 26.65
C LYS A 402 -6.87 17.63 27.50
N ASP A 403 -8.06 17.74 26.92
CA ASP A 403 -9.37 17.97 27.53
C ASP A 403 -9.50 19.23 28.40
N GLU A 404 -10.34 20.13 27.91
CA GLU A 404 -10.90 21.26 28.64
C GLU A 404 -11.18 20.87 30.11
N PRO A 405 -10.61 21.58 31.10
CA PRO A 405 -10.96 21.33 32.48
C PRO A 405 -12.43 21.74 32.67
N ASP A 406 -13.30 20.73 32.76
CA ASP A 406 -14.68 20.87 33.20
C ASP A 406 -14.65 21.56 34.57
N VAL A 407 -14.89 22.88 34.56
CA VAL A 407 -14.91 23.71 35.76
C VAL A 407 -16.08 23.21 36.59
N LEU A 408 -15.77 22.32 37.55
CA LEU A 408 -16.74 21.77 38.49
C LEU A 408 -17.54 22.92 39.07
N SER A 409 -18.82 22.98 38.72
CA SER A 409 -19.73 24.01 39.19
C SER A 409 -19.66 24.09 40.72
N ARG A 410 -19.80 25.30 41.25
CA ARG A 410 -19.86 25.56 42.70
C ARG A 410 -20.87 24.65 43.41
N GLU A 411 -21.90 24.19 42.70
CA GLU A 411 -22.90 23.26 43.19
C GLU A 411 -22.38 21.82 43.30
N GLU A 412 -21.63 21.33 42.31
CA GLU A 412 -20.94 20.03 42.31
C GLU A 412 -19.95 19.92 43.48
N LEU A 413 -19.18 20.99 43.71
CA LEU A 413 -18.18 21.04 44.78
C LEU A 413 -18.86 21.05 46.17
N LYS A 414 -19.98 21.77 46.30
CA LYS A 414 -20.82 21.72 47.51
C LYS A 414 -21.41 20.34 47.73
N ARG A 415 -21.87 19.66 46.67
CA ARG A 415 -22.45 18.32 46.75
C ARG A 415 -21.43 17.30 47.23
N GLN A 416 -20.21 17.31 46.68
CA GLN A 416 -19.13 16.43 47.14
C GLN A 416 -18.74 16.71 48.59
N SER A 417 -18.60 17.99 48.98
CA SER A 417 -18.25 18.37 50.35
C SER A 417 -19.33 17.91 51.35
N GLN A 418 -20.62 18.08 51.01
CA GLN A 418 -21.73 17.58 51.83
C GLN A 418 -21.73 16.05 51.94
N GLN A 419 -21.42 15.33 50.86
CA GLN A 419 -21.36 13.87 50.86
C GLN A 419 -20.24 13.33 51.78
N ILE A 420 -19.12 14.05 51.89
CA ILE A 420 -18.02 13.74 52.82
C ILE A 420 -18.44 14.00 54.27
N ILE A 421 -19.18 15.08 54.52
CA ILE A 421 -19.71 15.40 55.85
C ILE A 421 -20.74 14.34 56.28
N ASP A 422 -21.66 13.96 55.39
CA ASP A 422 -22.72 12.99 55.68
C ASP A 422 -22.19 11.57 55.89
N SER A 423 -21.13 11.20 55.17
CA SER A 423 -20.46 9.91 55.35
C SER A 423 -19.70 9.82 56.68
N LYS A 424 -19.22 10.96 57.22
CA LYS A 424 -18.55 11.02 58.52
C LYS A 424 -19.48 11.32 59.70
N SER A 425 -20.68 11.86 59.47
CA SER A 425 -21.64 12.20 60.52
C SER A 425 -22.59 11.07 60.93
N LYS A 426 -22.61 9.93 60.21
CA LYS A 426 -23.36 8.72 60.60
C LYS A 426 -22.75 8.04 61.84
N LYS A 427 -23.12 8.54 63.03
CA LYS A 427 -22.92 7.87 64.33
C LYS A 427 -23.54 6.46 64.30
N LYS A 428 -22.71 5.44 64.54
CA LYS A 428 -23.11 4.04 64.73
C LYS A 428 -24.15 3.92 65.86
N ARG A 429 -25.39 3.51 65.56
CA ARG A 429 -26.36 3.06 66.59
C ARG A 429 -25.87 1.72 67.15
N GLY A 430 -25.52 1.69 68.44
CA GLY A 430 -25.09 0.48 69.15
C GLY A 430 -26.18 -0.59 69.19
N LYS A 431 -25.82 -1.83 68.83
CA LYS A 431 -26.68 -3.03 68.94
C LYS A 431 -26.87 -3.41 70.41
N LYS A 432 -28.12 -3.57 70.87
CA LYS A 432 -28.46 -4.21 72.15
C LYS A 432 -28.04 -5.68 72.15
N LYS A 433 -27.30 -6.11 73.18
CA LYS A 433 -27.01 -7.52 73.49
C LYS A 433 -28.30 -8.25 73.86
N LYS A 434 -28.60 -9.38 73.20
CA LYS A 434 -29.51 -10.40 73.75
C LYS A 434 -28.71 -11.28 74.71
N GLY A 435 -29.13 -11.29 75.97
CA GLY A 435 -28.68 -12.22 76.99
C GLY A 435 -29.26 -13.62 76.75
N ARG A 436 -28.48 -14.61 77.15
CA ARG A 436 -28.77 -16.04 77.10
C ARG A 436 -29.25 -16.46 78.49
N VAL A 437 -30.50 -16.91 78.59
CA VAL A 437 -30.97 -17.97 79.50
C VAL A 437 -32.00 -18.78 78.73
#